data_AF-A0A9D8JKZ8-F1
#
_entry.id   AF-A0A9D8JKZ8-F1
#
_cell.length_a   1.000
_cell.length_b   1.000
_cell.length_c   1.000
_cell.angle_alpha   90.00
_cell.angle_beta   90.00
_cell.angle_gamma   90.00
#
_symmetry.space_group_name_H-M   'P 1'
#
loop_
_entity.id
_entity.type
_entity.pdbx_description
1 polymer ?
#
loop_
_entity_poly.entity_id
_entity_poly.type
_entity_poly.pdbx_seq_one_letter_code
_entity_poly.pdbx_strand_id
1 'polypeptide(L)'
;MNIFRSMGISSGGLQVQRRVMDAISLNLANVQTTRGSGGEPYRRKRVVFSNGPVDLHFSEMLSGRLRMAGHLYRTHPDHFGRMEIGGRGLPAEEATIQAATLDDLRPFQMVYDPSHPDADKDGYVFLPNINIVEEMVDMMRAVRSYEANITAFNAAKNMALRALEIGR
;
A
#
# COMPACT_ATOMS: atom_id res chain seq x y z
N MET A 1 -13.31 4.68 20.54
CA MET A 1 -13.11 4.37 19.12
C MET A 1 -14.48 4.16 18.50
N ASN A 2 -14.84 4.83 17.40
CA ASN A 2 -16.16 4.65 16.76
C ASN A 2 -16.20 3.30 16.00
N ILE A 3 -17.21 2.44 16.23
CA ILE A 3 -17.37 1.13 15.56
C ILE A 3 -17.38 1.26 14.03
N PHE A 4 -17.99 2.33 13.51
CA PHE A 4 -18.03 2.60 12.08
C PHE A 4 -16.63 2.89 11.51
N ARG A 5 -15.75 3.50 12.33
CA ARG A 5 -14.36 3.75 11.95
C ARG A 5 -13.54 2.46 11.86
N SER A 6 -13.74 1.51 12.79
CA SER A 6 -13.09 0.20 12.68
C SER A 6 -13.57 -0.60 11.47
N MET A 7 -14.86 -0.50 11.11
CA MET A 7 -15.40 -1.13 9.90
C MET A 7 -14.81 -0.51 8.62
N GLY A 8 -14.69 0.82 8.56
CA GLY A 8 -14.07 1.53 7.45
C GLY A 8 -12.59 1.20 7.26
N ILE A 9 -11.83 1.03 8.36
CA ILE A 9 -10.43 0.60 8.29
C ILE A 9 -10.32 -0.84 7.80
N SER A 10 -11.15 -1.76 8.31
CA SER A 10 -11.15 -3.15 7.85
C SER A 10 -11.56 -3.25 6.38
N SER A 11 -12.57 -2.52 5.92
CA SER A 11 -13.00 -2.53 4.53
C SER A 11 -11.93 -1.95 3.59
N GLY A 12 -11.28 -0.84 3.97
CA GLY A 12 -10.13 -0.30 3.26
C GLY A 12 -8.97 -1.29 3.20
N GLY A 13 -8.64 -1.94 4.33
CA GLY A 13 -7.64 -3.00 4.39
C GLY A 13 -7.96 -4.18 3.49
N LEU A 14 -9.22 -4.61 3.40
CA LEU A 14 -9.65 -5.70 2.50
C LEU A 14 -9.47 -5.33 1.03
N GLN A 15 -9.84 -4.10 0.64
CA GLN A 15 -9.66 -3.63 -0.75
C GLN A 15 -8.17 -3.56 -1.11
N VAL A 16 -7.35 -3.09 -0.18
CA VAL A 16 -5.89 -3.02 -0.35
C VAL A 16 -5.29 -4.41 -0.52
N GLN A 17 -5.60 -5.34 0.38
CA GLN A 17 -5.07 -6.71 0.31
C GLN A 17 -5.55 -7.45 -0.95
N ARG A 18 -6.76 -7.17 -1.43
CA ARG A 18 -7.23 -7.67 -2.74
C ARG A 18 -6.37 -7.16 -3.89
N ARG A 19 -6.05 -5.85 -3.94
CA ARG A 19 -5.15 -5.30 -4.97
C ARG A 19 -3.75 -5.91 -4.91
N VAL A 20 -3.25 -6.21 -3.71
CA VAL A 20 -1.98 -6.92 -3.54
C VAL A 20 -2.07 -8.32 -4.15
N MET A 21 -3.12 -9.08 -3.85
CA MET A 21 -3.34 -10.40 -4.45
C MET A 21 -3.44 -10.34 -5.98
N ASP A 22 -4.15 -9.34 -6.51
CA ASP A 22 -4.30 -9.15 -7.96
C ASP A 22 -2.94 -8.87 -8.62
N ALA A 23 -2.13 -7.99 -8.02
CA ALA A 23 -0.78 -7.68 -8.51
C ALA A 23 0.15 -8.89 -8.47
N ILE A 24 0.15 -9.66 -7.36
CA ILE A 24 0.97 -10.86 -7.24
C ILE A 24 0.53 -11.93 -8.25
N SER A 25 -0.77 -12.10 -8.44
CA SER A 25 -1.30 -13.04 -9.43
C SER A 25 -0.86 -12.66 -10.84
N LEU A 26 -0.89 -11.37 -11.19
CA LEU A 26 -0.39 -10.88 -12.47
C LEU A 26 1.12 -11.11 -12.63
N ASN A 27 1.91 -10.90 -11.57
CA ASN A 27 3.34 -11.17 -11.56
C ASN A 27 3.62 -12.66 -11.81
N LEU A 28 2.95 -13.55 -11.08
CA LEU A 28 3.14 -14.99 -11.22
C LEU A 28 2.71 -15.50 -12.60
N ALA A 29 1.58 -15.02 -13.11
CA ALA A 29 1.07 -15.40 -14.43
C ALA A 29 2.01 -14.95 -15.57
N ASN A 30 2.76 -13.87 -15.37
CA ASN A 30 3.65 -13.29 -16.37
C ASN A 30 5.14 -13.52 -16.08
N VAL A 31 5.50 -14.42 -15.16
CA VAL A 31 6.91 -14.64 -14.78
C VAL A 31 7.80 -15.13 -15.92
N GLN A 32 7.22 -15.78 -16.94
CA GLN A 32 7.92 -16.23 -18.14
C GLN A 32 7.63 -15.38 -19.38
N THR A 33 6.97 -14.22 -19.22
CA THR A 33 6.59 -13.38 -20.36
C THR A 33 7.78 -12.54 -20.84
N THR A 34 8.42 -13.00 -21.91
CA THR A 34 9.55 -12.35 -22.60
C THR A 34 9.12 -11.23 -23.56
N ARG A 35 7.85 -11.23 -23.99
CA ARG A 35 7.31 -10.26 -24.96
C ARG A 35 6.00 -9.65 -24.46
N GLY A 36 6.09 -8.48 -23.83
CA GLY A 36 4.97 -7.67 -23.36
C GLY A 36 4.44 -6.68 -24.41
N SER A 37 3.60 -5.74 -23.96
CA SER A 37 2.87 -4.75 -24.77
C SER A 37 3.72 -3.74 -25.55
N GLY A 38 5.04 -3.79 -25.42
CA GLY A 38 6.01 -2.97 -26.17
C GLY A 38 7.22 -3.75 -26.67
N GLY A 39 7.16 -5.09 -26.67
CA GLY A 39 8.28 -5.95 -27.05
C GLY A 39 9.30 -6.19 -25.92
N GLU A 40 9.27 -5.41 -24.85
CA GLU A 40 10.05 -5.68 -23.63
C GLU A 40 9.41 -6.79 -22.77
N PRO A 41 10.20 -7.53 -21.96
CA PRO A 41 9.67 -8.47 -20.97
C PRO A 41 8.71 -7.81 -19.98
N TYR A 42 7.83 -8.61 -19.40
CA TYR A 42 6.87 -8.12 -18.41
C TYR A 42 7.58 -7.45 -17.22
N ARG A 43 7.08 -6.28 -16.80
CA ARG A 43 7.57 -5.56 -15.62
C ARG A 43 6.74 -5.95 -14.40
N ARG A 44 7.44 -6.39 -13.34
CA ARG A 44 6.83 -6.71 -12.05
C ARG A 44 6.03 -5.51 -11.55
N LYS A 45 4.80 -5.77 -11.12
CA LYS A 45 3.91 -4.79 -10.51
C LYS A 45 4.10 -4.82 -8.99
N ARG A 46 4.25 -3.65 -8.38
CA ARG A 46 4.32 -3.47 -6.93
C ARG A 46 3.19 -2.57 -6.46
N VAL A 47 2.61 -2.89 -5.31
CA VAL A 47 1.55 -2.08 -4.71
C VAL A 47 2.16 -1.19 -3.63
N VAL A 48 1.91 0.11 -3.74
CA VAL A 48 2.33 1.12 -2.75
C VAL A 48 1.10 1.71 -2.09
N PHE A 49 1.14 1.85 -0.77
CA PHE A 49 0.03 2.38 0.03
C PHE A 49 0.28 3.83 0.41
N SER A 50 -0.76 4.67 0.33
CA SER A 50 -0.75 6.05 0.82
C SER A 50 -1.97 6.33 1.70
N ASN A 51 -1.75 7.14 2.74
CA ASN A 51 -2.81 7.63 3.65
C ASN A 51 -3.17 9.07 3.24
N GLY A 52 -4.12 9.22 2.32
CA GLY A 52 -4.61 10.54 1.84
C GLY A 52 -4.56 10.67 0.32
N PRO A 53 -5.08 11.79 -0.26
CA PRO A 53 -4.90 12.08 -1.68
C PRO A 53 -3.40 12.04 -1.98
N VAL A 54 -3.04 11.33 -3.06
CA VAL A 54 -1.66 11.01 -3.47
C VAL A 54 -0.80 12.27 -3.68
N ASP A 55 -1.43 13.45 -3.74
CA ASP A 55 -0.80 14.74 -4.03
C ASP A 55 -0.14 15.45 -2.84
N LEU A 56 -0.37 15.04 -1.58
CA LEU A 56 0.28 15.69 -0.42
C LEU A 56 1.54 14.95 -0.02
N HIS A 57 2.68 15.38 -0.54
CA HIS A 57 3.97 14.80 -0.21
C HIS A 57 4.32 15.00 1.28
N PHE A 58 4.96 14.02 1.91
CA PHE A 58 5.41 14.13 3.31
C PHE A 58 6.24 15.39 3.56
N SER A 59 7.07 15.79 2.58
CA SER A 59 7.86 17.02 2.63
C SER A 59 7.01 18.30 2.68
N GLU A 60 5.85 18.33 2.03
CA GLU A 60 4.93 19.46 2.04
C GLU A 60 4.17 19.53 3.36
N MET A 61 3.74 18.38 3.90
CA MET A 61 3.18 18.30 5.26
C MET A 61 4.19 18.70 6.33
N LEU A 62 5.43 18.19 6.21
CA LEU A 62 6.49 18.45 7.17
C LEU A 62 6.93 19.92 7.13
N SER A 63 7.15 20.48 5.94
CA SER A 63 7.50 21.89 5.78
C SER A 63 6.36 22.82 6.21
N GLY A 64 5.10 22.47 5.93
CA GLY A 64 3.93 23.18 6.46
C GLY A 64 3.88 23.17 7.99
N ARG A 65 4.18 22.03 8.63
CA ARG A 65 4.25 21.93 10.10
C ARG A 65 5.46 22.63 10.70
N LEU A 66 6.64 22.56 10.08
CA LEU A 66 7.81 23.31 10.55
C LEU A 66 7.59 24.82 10.43
N ARG A 67 6.90 25.29 9.39
CA ARG A 67 6.52 26.69 9.22
C ARG A 67 5.49 27.14 10.27
N MET A 68 4.53 26.29 10.64
CA MET A 68 3.56 26.58 11.71
C MET A 68 4.13 26.45 13.14
N ALA A 69 5.21 25.70 13.33
CA ALA A 69 5.94 25.65 14.61
C ALA A 69 6.73 26.94 14.93
N GLY A 70 6.65 27.96 14.07
CA GLY A 70 7.41 29.20 14.18
C GLY A 70 6.86 30.26 15.14
N HIS A 71 5.64 30.14 15.67
CA HIS A 71 5.05 31.19 16.50
C HIS A 71 4.61 30.69 17.85
N LEU A 72 5.61 30.65 18.71
CA LEU A 72 5.42 30.35 20.09
C LEU A 72 5.37 31.66 20.90
N TYR A 73 4.19 32.11 21.32
CA TYR A 73 4.04 33.35 22.10
C TYR A 73 4.81 33.25 23.43
N ARG A 74 5.74 34.19 23.68
CA ARG A 74 6.53 34.28 24.93
C ARG A 74 5.78 35.09 25.98
N THR A 75 5.66 34.57 27.19
CA THR A 75 5.15 35.30 28.36
C THR A 75 6.26 35.92 29.23
N HIS A 76 7.52 35.54 28.98
CA HIS A 76 8.71 36.10 29.65
C HIS A 76 9.88 36.10 28.64
N PRO A 77 10.77 37.11 28.63
CA PRO A 77 11.87 37.22 27.67
C PRO A 77 12.81 36.00 27.64
N ASP A 78 13.02 35.35 28.80
CA ASP A 78 13.86 34.16 28.97
C ASP A 78 13.15 32.81 28.76
N HIS A 79 11.86 32.81 28.42
CA HIS A 79 11.11 31.57 28.23
C HIS A 79 11.09 31.14 26.76
N PHE A 80 11.28 29.84 26.51
CA PHE A 80 10.95 29.24 25.22
C PHE A 80 9.45 29.48 24.97
N GLY A 81 9.11 30.05 23.81
CA GLY A 81 7.73 30.46 23.54
C GLY A 81 6.76 29.27 23.54
N ARG A 82 5.46 29.57 23.64
CA ARG A 82 4.32 28.64 23.58
C ARG A 82 4.26 27.71 22.36
N MET A 83 4.72 26.46 22.46
CA MET A 83 4.54 25.46 21.40
C MET A 83 3.05 25.14 21.20
N GLU A 84 2.38 25.79 20.25
CA GLU A 84 1.05 25.36 19.82
C GLU A 84 1.18 24.09 18.99
N ILE A 85 1.03 22.95 19.66
CA ILE A 85 0.69 21.68 19.01
C ILE A 85 -0.79 21.78 18.59
N GLY A 86 -1.07 22.72 17.68
CA GLY A 86 -2.32 22.83 16.93
C GLY A 86 -2.37 21.70 15.92
N GLY A 87 -2.59 20.48 16.41
CA GLY A 87 -3.04 19.39 15.56
C GLY A 87 -4.44 19.73 15.08
N ARG A 88 -4.54 20.51 13.99
CA ARG A 88 -5.75 20.49 13.16
C ARG A 88 -5.89 19.02 12.78
N GLY A 89 -6.79 18.33 13.48
CA GLY A 89 -7.08 16.94 13.22
C GLY A 89 -7.28 16.85 11.73
N LEU A 90 -6.47 16.00 11.08
CA LEU A 90 -6.73 15.62 9.70
C LEU A 90 -8.24 15.39 9.63
N PRO A 91 -8.97 16.07 8.71
CA PRO A 91 -10.39 15.84 8.59
C PRO A 91 -10.56 14.32 8.58
N ALA A 92 -11.43 13.83 9.47
CA ALA A 92 -11.76 12.43 9.57
C ALA A 92 -12.58 12.00 8.33
N GLU A 93 -12.19 12.46 7.14
CA GLU A 93 -12.42 11.74 5.91
C GLU A 93 -11.81 10.36 6.15
N GLU A 94 -12.67 9.36 6.04
CA GLU A 94 -12.34 7.95 6.16
C GLU A 94 -10.97 7.73 5.53
N ALA A 95 -10.00 7.27 6.32
CA ALA A 95 -8.65 6.99 5.87
C ALA A 95 -8.73 5.88 4.82
N THR A 96 -9.05 6.28 3.60
CA THR A 96 -9.23 5.44 2.45
C THR A 96 -7.81 5.18 2.01
N ILE A 97 -7.27 4.05 2.47
CA ILE A 97 -5.93 3.63 2.10
C ILE A 97 -5.96 3.43 0.58
N GLN A 98 -5.27 4.31 -0.14
CA GLN A 98 -5.16 4.19 -1.59
C GLN A 98 -3.97 3.29 -1.89
N ALA A 99 -4.22 2.26 -2.69
CA ALA A 99 -3.20 1.35 -3.19
C ALA A 99 -2.94 1.68 -4.67
N ALA A 100 -1.78 2.22 -4.99
CA ALA A 100 -1.36 2.44 -6.37
C ALA A 100 -0.49 1.28 -6.83
N THR A 101 -0.77 0.74 -8.01
CA THR A 101 0.08 -0.27 -8.65
C THR A 101 1.09 0.44 -9.53
N LEU A 102 2.38 0.24 -9.24
CA LEU A 102 3.50 0.84 -9.93
C LEU A 102 4.41 -0.24 -10.51
N ASP A 103 5.11 0.10 -11.60
CA ASP A 103 6.05 -0.81 -12.24
C ASP A 103 7.39 -0.80 -11.52
N ASP A 104 8.01 -1.98 -11.40
CA ASP A 104 9.34 -2.13 -10.86
C ASP A 104 10.39 -1.78 -11.93
N LEU A 105 11.15 -0.71 -11.67
CA LEU A 105 12.16 -0.18 -12.57
C LEU A 105 13.50 -0.92 -12.48
N ARG A 106 13.61 -1.95 -11.63
CA ARG A 106 14.82 -2.78 -11.57
C ARG A 106 15.10 -3.44 -12.93
N PRO A 107 16.37 -3.68 -13.27
CA PRO A 107 16.73 -4.37 -14.50
C PRO A 107 16.10 -5.76 -14.59
N PHE A 108 15.89 -6.22 -15.83
CA PHE A 108 15.44 -7.58 -16.13
C PHE A 108 16.50 -8.61 -15.73
N GLN A 109 16.05 -9.83 -15.46
CA GLN A 109 16.95 -10.93 -15.20
C GLN A 109 17.44 -11.50 -16.53
N MET A 110 18.76 -11.53 -16.73
CA MET A 110 19.38 -12.18 -17.89
C MET A 110 19.62 -13.65 -17.55
N VAL A 111 19.02 -14.55 -18.31
CA VAL A 111 19.20 -16.01 -18.16
C VAL A 111 19.78 -16.55 -19.46
N TYR A 112 20.81 -17.38 -19.34
CA TYR A 112 21.39 -18.06 -20.50
C TYR A 112 20.53 -19.27 -20.86
N ASP A 113 19.84 -19.18 -21.98
CA ASP A 113 19.06 -20.27 -22.57
C ASP A 113 19.12 -20.17 -24.10
N PRO A 114 20.15 -20.77 -24.73
CA PRO A 114 20.32 -20.75 -26.19
C PRO A 114 19.22 -21.48 -26.96
N SER A 115 18.41 -22.30 -26.29
CA SER A 115 17.32 -23.06 -26.93
C SER A 115 16.01 -22.27 -26.94
N HIS A 116 15.96 -21.12 -26.27
CA HIS A 116 14.76 -20.29 -26.18
C HIS A 116 14.54 -19.49 -27.49
N PRO A 117 13.32 -19.44 -28.05
CA PRO A 117 13.04 -18.74 -29.31
C PRO A 117 13.34 -17.24 -29.28
N ASP A 118 13.22 -16.61 -28.12
CA ASP A 118 13.49 -15.19 -27.89
C ASP A 118 14.92 -14.90 -27.36
N ALA A 119 15.85 -15.85 -27.46
CA ALA A 119 17.24 -15.62 -27.08
C ALA A 119 17.93 -14.66 -28.05
N ASP A 120 18.78 -13.77 -27.52
CA ASP A 120 19.67 -12.94 -28.33
C ASP A 120 20.76 -13.80 -28.99
N LYS A 121 21.56 -13.20 -29.88
CA LYS A 121 22.64 -13.83 -30.65
C LYS A 121 23.66 -14.57 -29.78
N ASP A 122 23.83 -14.10 -28.55
CA ASP A 122 24.73 -14.67 -27.54
C ASP A 122 24.07 -15.77 -26.67
N GLY A 123 22.80 -16.12 -26.94
CA GLY A 123 22.07 -17.17 -26.22
C GLY A 123 21.41 -16.72 -24.91
N TYR A 124 21.30 -15.41 -24.67
CA TYR A 124 20.68 -14.85 -23.47
C TYR A 124 19.23 -14.43 -23.69
N VAL A 125 18.38 -14.70 -22.71
CA VAL A 125 16.97 -14.29 -22.66
C VAL A 125 16.78 -13.29 -21.54
N PHE A 126 16.07 -12.20 -21.83
CA PHE A 126 15.64 -11.24 -20.83
C PHE A 126 14.30 -11.68 -20.25
N LEU A 127 14.29 -12.00 -18.96
CA LEU A 127 13.09 -12.39 -18.23
C LEU A 127 12.68 -11.32 -17.21
N PRO A 128 11.38 -11.25 -16.87
CA PRO A 128 10.89 -10.46 -15.75
C PRO A 128 11.67 -10.76 -14.46
N ASN A 129 12.02 -9.71 -13.71
CA ASN A 129 12.66 -9.85 -12.40
C ASN A 129 11.61 -10.18 -11.32
N ILE A 130 11.10 -11.41 -11.36
CA ILE A 130 10.03 -11.91 -10.50
C ILE A 130 10.51 -13.21 -9.85
N ASN A 131 10.62 -13.21 -8.52
CA ASN A 131 10.94 -14.40 -7.76
C ASN A 131 9.64 -15.08 -7.31
N ILE A 132 9.34 -16.24 -7.88
CA ILE A 132 8.12 -17.02 -7.59
C ILE A 132 8.01 -17.34 -6.09
N VAL A 133 9.12 -17.66 -5.43
CA VAL A 133 9.11 -17.99 -3.99
C VAL A 133 8.72 -16.77 -3.16
N GLU A 134 9.25 -15.59 -3.48
CA GLU A 134 8.87 -14.34 -2.81
C GLU A 134 7.41 -13.99 -3.09
N GLU A 135 6.96 -14.06 -4.34
CA GLU A 135 5.56 -13.76 -4.71
C GLU A 135 4.58 -14.72 -4.02
N MET A 136 4.89 -16.01 -3.90
CA MET A 136 4.05 -16.96 -3.15
C MET A 136 4.01 -16.64 -1.66
N VAL A 137 5.14 -16.27 -1.04
CA VAL A 137 5.20 -15.85 0.37
C VAL A 137 4.41 -14.57 0.59
N ASP A 138 4.51 -13.60 -0.31
CA ASP A 138 3.76 -12.37 -0.23
C ASP A 138 2.26 -12.60 -0.49
N MET A 139 1.88 -13.56 -1.35
CA MET A 139 0.49 -13.97 -1.51
C MET A 139 -0.05 -14.58 -0.22
N MET A 140 0.71 -15.47 0.42
CA MET A 140 0.33 -16.05 1.72
C MET A 140 0.16 -14.97 2.79
N ARG A 141 1.02 -13.96 2.82
CA ARG A 141 0.90 -12.80 3.72
C ARG A 141 -0.38 -12.02 3.44
N ALA A 142 -0.68 -11.74 2.18
CA ALA A 142 -1.88 -11.02 1.79
C ALA A 142 -3.15 -11.79 2.18
N VAL A 143 -3.18 -13.11 1.95
CA VAL A 143 -4.32 -13.98 2.34
C VAL A 143 -4.54 -13.95 3.85
N ARG A 144 -3.48 -14.15 4.65
CA ARG A 144 -3.62 -14.10 6.12
C ARG A 144 -4.06 -12.72 6.62
N SER A 145 -3.57 -11.63 6.01
CA SER A 145 -4.04 -10.28 6.36
C SER A 145 -5.51 -10.05 5.97
N TYR A 146 -5.95 -10.59 4.83
CA TYR A 146 -7.32 -10.51 4.38
C TYR A 146 -8.26 -11.28 5.31
N GLU A 147 -7.89 -12.50 5.71
CA GLU A 147 -8.63 -13.31 6.69
C GLU A 147 -8.74 -12.65 8.07
N ALA A 148 -7.63 -12.07 8.55
CA ALA A 148 -7.62 -11.34 9.82
C ALA A 148 -8.58 -10.14 9.78
N ASN A 149 -8.60 -9.38 8.67
CA ASN A 149 -9.50 -8.24 8.49
C ASN A 149 -10.97 -8.66 8.39
N ILE A 150 -11.28 -9.78 7.73
CA ILE A 150 -12.63 -10.36 7.71
C ILE A 150 -13.07 -10.73 9.13
N THR A 151 -12.20 -11.39 9.89
CA THR A 151 -12.48 -11.78 11.27
C THR A 151 -12.79 -10.57 12.14
N ALA A 152 -11.96 -9.52 12.05
CA ALA A 152 -12.17 -8.27 12.78
C ALA A 152 -13.48 -7.55 12.35
N PHE A 153 -13.78 -7.51 11.05
CA PHE A 153 -15.01 -6.92 10.53
C PHE A 153 -16.25 -7.66 11.04
N ASN A 154 -16.23 -9.00 11.01
CA ASN A 154 -17.33 -9.82 11.51
C ASN A 154 -17.52 -9.67 13.02
N ALA A 155 -16.44 -9.59 13.80
CA ALA A 155 -16.52 -9.29 15.23
C ALA A 155 -17.18 -7.93 15.49
N ALA A 156 -16.79 -6.89 14.74
CA ALA A 156 -17.39 -5.55 14.86
C ALA A 156 -18.88 -5.56 14.49
N LYS A 157 -19.24 -6.26 13.41
CA LYS A 157 -20.63 -6.44 12.98
C LYS A 157 -21.46 -7.12 14.06
N ASN A 158 -20.97 -8.21 14.64
CA ASN A 158 -21.68 -8.95 15.68
C ASN A 158 -21.88 -8.09 16.94
N MET A 159 -20.87 -7.35 17.38
CA MET A 159 -21.00 -6.42 18.51
C MET A 159 -22.08 -5.34 18.24
N ALA A 160 -22.11 -4.79 17.02
CA ALA A 160 -23.11 -3.79 16.64
C ALA A 160 -24.54 -4.36 16.62
N LEU A 161 -24.72 -5.57 16.09
CA LEU A 161 -26.03 -6.25 16.08
C LEU A 161 -26.53 -6.54 17.49
N ARG A 162 -25.66 -7.05 18.38
CA ARG A 162 -26.03 -7.29 19.79
C ARG A 162 -26.40 -6.00 20.51
N ALA A 163 -25.71 -4.90 20.25
CA ALA A 163 -26.06 -3.59 20.81
C ALA A 163 -27.45 -3.11 20.35
N LEU A 164 -27.83 -3.38 19.09
CA LEU A 164 -29.15 -3.05 18.56
C LEU A 164 -30.27 -3.92 19.20
N GLU A 165 -29.97 -5.18 19.50
CA GLU A 165 -30.90 -6.10 20.19
C GLU A 165 -31.18 -5.67 21.64
N ILE A 166 -30.20 -5.11 22.35
CA ILE A 166 -30.36 -4.64 23.74
C ILE A 166 -31.25 -3.38 23.83
N GLY A 167 -31.30 -2.58 22.77
CA GLY A 167 -32.10 -1.35 22.71
C GLY A 167 -33.57 -1.54 22.30
N ARG A 168 -34.01 -2.77 22.06
CA ARG A 168 -35.41 -3.16 21.79
C ARG A 168 -36.03 -3.78 23.03
#